data_AF-A0A6N8EH42-F1
#
_entry.id   AF-A0A6N8EH42-F1
#
_cell.length_a   1.000
_cell.length_b   1.000
_cell.length_c   1.000
_cell.angle_alpha   90.00
_cell.angle_beta   90.00
_cell.angle_gamma   90.00
#
_symmetry.space_group_name_H-M   'P 1'
#
loop_
_entity.id
_entity.type
_entity.pdbx_description
1 polymer ?
#
loop_
_entity_poly.entity_id
_entity_poly.type
_entity_poly.pdbx_seq_one_letter_code
_entity_poly.pdbx_strand_id
1 'polypeptide(L)'
;MTRFCSAFSALWRHAPLWRLCVCLCGISIALAVFFPSHTLTKLAPWLPNHALETASQPNNTHNTALRPQASNSGSAASHPMPVHLQYPDLAETITGHITLGNHTLLLPHGAWHPVLAAQITDNSPYSFLALIRTELGAVTGILIAQATEQPIPLEQVMAETDVCHDDRNYLNNTLTTAQAVEDCAALRLITLHGPTPSDSPFTNEAIARLNVMGFPIPPLFVTAQWRHIEATNDGRAQVGTIDFLIPPLNPQTHQLLAPPPAWLKDALPSHPVSAHFVARMKKWLPQWQNILQASFEDQLDDTALPAGALRDPMAGNEH
;
A
#
# COMPACT_ATOMS: atom_id res chain seq x y z
N MET A 1 -14.64 -16.19 55.74
CA MET A 1 -15.44 -16.00 54.49
C MET A 1 -16.79 -15.28 54.71
N THR A 2 -17.47 -15.41 55.84
CA THR A 2 -18.80 -14.80 56.08
C THR A 2 -18.84 -13.28 56.23
N ARG A 3 -17.72 -12.61 56.55
CA ARG A 3 -17.67 -11.13 56.69
C ARG A 3 -17.58 -10.37 55.37
N PHE A 4 -17.09 -11.00 54.29
CA PHE A 4 -16.95 -10.33 52.99
C PHE A 4 -18.29 -10.16 52.27
N CYS A 5 -19.20 -11.13 52.35
CA CYS A 5 -20.50 -11.05 51.70
C CYS A 5 -21.42 -9.96 52.32
N SER A 6 -21.29 -9.70 53.62
CA SER A 6 -22.07 -8.68 54.32
C SER A 6 -21.67 -7.26 53.91
N ALA A 7 -20.36 -6.98 53.77
CA ALA A 7 -19.87 -5.67 53.35
C ALA A 7 -20.21 -5.37 51.88
N PHE A 8 -20.15 -6.39 51.00
CA PHE A 8 -20.49 -6.24 49.58
C PHE A 8 -21.97 -5.88 49.38
N SER A 9 -22.87 -6.54 50.10
CA SER A 9 -24.31 -6.25 50.10
C SER A 9 -24.63 -4.81 50.54
N ALA A 10 -23.97 -4.34 51.59
CA ALA A 10 -24.15 -2.98 52.09
C ALA A 10 -23.66 -1.91 51.11
N LEU A 11 -22.48 -2.10 50.50
CA LEU A 11 -21.97 -1.19 49.46
C LEU A 11 -22.88 -1.14 48.24
N TRP A 12 -23.39 -2.30 47.83
CA TRP A 12 -24.26 -2.40 46.66
C TRP A 12 -25.53 -1.57 46.83
N ARG A 13 -26.08 -1.45 48.05
CA ARG A 13 -27.32 -0.68 48.29
C ARG A 13 -27.12 0.83 48.36
N HIS A 14 -26.01 1.32 48.89
CA HIS A 14 -25.87 2.74 49.27
C HIS A 14 -24.96 3.58 48.39
N ALA A 15 -24.18 2.98 47.48
CA ALA A 15 -23.23 3.72 46.64
C ALA A 15 -23.55 3.56 45.13
N PRO A 16 -24.30 4.49 44.51
CA PRO A 16 -24.59 4.43 43.07
C PRO A 16 -23.33 4.56 42.20
N LEU A 17 -22.32 5.32 42.65
CA LEU A 17 -21.00 5.43 41.99
C LEU A 17 -20.25 4.09 41.93
N TRP A 18 -20.36 3.27 42.99
CA TRP A 18 -19.74 1.95 43.03
C TRP A 18 -20.33 1.03 41.96
N ARG A 19 -21.66 1.06 41.78
CA ARG A 19 -22.33 0.28 40.72
C ARG A 19 -21.84 0.69 39.33
N LEU A 20 -21.71 1.99 39.09
CA LEU A 20 -21.27 2.53 37.81
C LEU A 20 -19.82 2.11 37.50
N CYS A 21 -18.92 2.16 38.48
CA CYS A 21 -17.56 1.63 38.34
C CYS A 21 -17.55 0.12 38.04
N VAL A 22 -18.34 -0.69 38.75
CA VAL A 22 -18.40 -2.15 38.52
C VAL A 22 -18.94 -2.44 37.12
N CYS A 23 -19.98 -1.74 36.66
CA CYS A 23 -20.51 -1.87 35.31
C CYS A 23 -19.49 -1.44 34.24
N LEU A 24 -18.79 -0.31 34.43
CA LEU A 24 -17.73 0.16 33.53
C LEU A 24 -16.56 -0.83 33.46
N CYS A 25 -16.13 -1.39 34.59
CA CYS A 25 -15.12 -2.43 34.62
C CYS A 25 -15.58 -3.67 33.85
N GLY A 26 -16.83 -4.11 34.04
CA GLY A 26 -17.40 -5.23 33.29
C GLY A 26 -17.42 -4.99 31.78
N ILE A 27 -17.88 -3.81 31.35
CA ILE A 27 -17.92 -3.41 29.93
C ILE A 27 -16.49 -3.33 29.35
N SER A 28 -15.55 -2.75 30.09
CA SER A 28 -14.16 -2.62 29.64
C SER A 28 -13.47 -3.99 29.51
N ILE A 29 -13.75 -4.92 30.43
CA ILE A 29 -13.27 -6.31 30.34
C ILE A 29 -13.88 -7.01 29.13
N ALA A 30 -15.19 -6.86 28.89
CA ALA A 30 -15.83 -7.42 27.72
C ALA A 30 -15.21 -6.88 26.42
N LEU A 31 -15.05 -5.56 26.32
CA LEU A 31 -14.38 -4.92 25.17
C LEU A 31 -12.93 -5.39 25.01
N ALA A 32 -12.17 -5.57 26.08
CA ALA A 32 -10.79 -6.06 26.02
C ALA A 32 -10.68 -7.52 25.53
N VAL A 33 -11.72 -8.34 25.73
CA VAL A 33 -11.80 -9.72 25.19
C VAL A 33 -12.12 -9.71 23.70
N PHE A 34 -13.00 -8.81 23.24
CA PHE A 34 -13.36 -8.69 21.82
C PHE A 34 -12.35 -7.88 20.98
N PHE A 35 -11.63 -6.95 21.60
CA PHE A 35 -10.63 -6.08 20.97
C PHE A 35 -9.32 -6.11 21.79
N PRO A 36 -8.56 -7.22 21.75
CA PRO A 36 -7.34 -7.36 22.53
C PRO A 36 -6.29 -6.35 22.06
N SER A 37 -5.77 -5.54 22.99
CA SER A 37 -4.64 -4.67 22.69
C SER A 37 -3.36 -5.49 22.46
N HIS A 38 -2.45 -4.97 21.64
CA HIS A 38 -1.19 -5.65 21.28
C HIS A 38 -0.25 -5.91 22.48
N THR A 39 -0.52 -5.32 23.64
CA THR A 39 0.20 -5.59 24.90
C THR A 39 -0.40 -6.76 25.69
N LEU A 40 -1.72 -7.00 25.57
CA LEU A 40 -2.43 -8.09 26.24
C LEU A 40 -2.17 -9.46 25.60
N THR A 41 -1.97 -9.49 24.28
CA THR A 41 -1.61 -10.72 23.53
C THR A 41 -0.27 -11.32 23.99
N LYS A 42 0.65 -10.50 24.52
CA LYS A 42 1.93 -10.98 25.08
C LYS A 42 1.79 -11.66 26.44
N LEU A 43 0.71 -11.41 27.17
CA LEU A 43 0.53 -11.86 28.56
C LEU A 43 -0.47 -13.02 28.71
N ALA A 44 -1.34 -13.26 27.72
CA ALA A 44 -2.37 -14.29 27.78
C ALA A 44 -2.42 -15.11 26.47
N PRO A 45 -1.50 -16.08 26.27
CA PRO A 45 -1.41 -16.89 25.04
C PRO A 45 -2.55 -17.90 24.84
N TRP A 46 -3.52 -17.96 25.77
CA TRP A 46 -4.66 -18.88 25.73
C TRP A 46 -5.93 -18.23 25.16
N LEU A 47 -5.90 -16.94 24.84
CA LEU A 47 -6.99 -16.28 24.13
C LEU A 47 -7.06 -16.82 22.68
N PRO A 48 -8.26 -17.08 22.14
CA PRO A 48 -8.42 -17.58 20.78
C PRO A 48 -7.91 -16.56 19.77
N ASN A 49 -6.70 -16.79 19.27
CA ASN A 49 -6.10 -16.02 18.19
C ASN A 49 -6.92 -16.23 16.91
N HIS A 50 -7.69 -15.22 16.51
CA HIS A 50 -7.97 -14.95 15.10
C HIS A 50 -7.07 -13.83 14.56
N ALA A 51 -5.89 -13.66 15.15
CA ALA A 51 -4.81 -12.87 14.57
C ALA A 51 -3.98 -13.83 13.71
N LEU A 52 -4.01 -13.59 12.40
CA LEU A 52 -3.16 -14.21 11.40
C LEU A 52 -1.71 -14.24 11.91
N GLU A 53 -1.17 -15.44 12.10
CA GLU A 53 0.24 -15.65 12.40
C GLU A 53 1.06 -15.19 11.19
N THR A 54 1.52 -13.94 11.20
CA THR A 54 2.73 -13.54 10.47
C THR A 54 3.90 -14.31 11.07
N ALA A 55 4.21 -15.45 10.46
CA ALA A 55 5.37 -16.26 10.74
C ALA A 55 6.63 -15.40 10.58
N SER A 56 7.18 -14.97 11.71
CA SER A 56 8.54 -14.46 11.80
C SER A 56 9.48 -15.67 11.76
N GLN A 57 10.12 -15.94 10.62
CA GLN A 57 11.26 -16.86 10.58
C GLN A 57 12.59 -16.10 10.56
N PRO A 58 13.61 -16.58 11.30
CA PRO A 58 14.87 -15.89 11.45
C PRO A 58 15.78 -16.11 10.23
N ASN A 59 16.53 -15.04 9.95
CA ASN A 59 17.78 -14.99 9.21
C ASN A 59 18.59 -16.30 9.27
N ASN A 60 18.86 -16.91 8.11
CA ASN A 60 20.08 -17.68 7.88
C ASN A 60 20.42 -17.73 6.37
N THR A 61 21.63 -17.28 6.10
CA THR A 61 22.38 -17.26 4.85
C THR A 61 22.59 -18.65 4.23
N HIS A 62 22.27 -18.83 2.94
CA HIS A 62 23.22 -19.40 1.96
C HIS A 62 22.69 -19.33 0.51
N ASN A 63 23.54 -18.85 -0.39
CA ASN A 63 23.48 -19.02 -1.85
C ASN A 63 23.02 -20.42 -2.27
N THR A 64 22.05 -20.54 -3.17
CA THR A 64 22.12 -21.44 -4.32
C THR A 64 21.05 -21.13 -5.37
N ALA A 65 21.48 -21.13 -6.62
CA ALA A 65 20.69 -20.87 -7.82
C ALA A 65 19.54 -21.86 -8.00
N LEU A 66 18.39 -21.37 -8.46
CA LEU A 66 17.25 -22.17 -8.89
C LEU A 66 17.60 -22.94 -10.18
N ARG A 67 17.77 -24.25 -10.02
CA ARG A 67 17.57 -25.25 -11.08
C ARG A 67 16.48 -26.22 -10.57
N PRO A 68 15.50 -26.63 -11.40
CA PRO A 68 14.37 -27.41 -10.91
C PRO A 68 14.80 -28.86 -10.66
N GLN A 69 14.57 -29.36 -9.46
CA GLN A 69 14.68 -30.77 -9.15
C GLN A 69 13.42 -31.24 -8.42
N ALA A 70 12.71 -32.17 -9.07
CA ALA A 70 11.53 -32.82 -8.55
C ALA A 70 11.89 -33.67 -7.32
N SER A 71 11.14 -33.51 -6.23
CA SER A 71 11.02 -34.54 -5.20
C SER A 71 9.60 -34.53 -4.61
N ASN A 72 8.97 -35.70 -4.72
CA ASN A 72 7.68 -36.03 -4.14
C ASN A 72 7.80 -36.15 -2.61
N SER A 73 7.01 -35.38 -1.88
CA SER A 73 6.52 -35.74 -0.54
C SER A 73 5.16 -35.09 -0.32
N GLY A 74 4.14 -35.93 -0.16
CA GLY A 74 2.75 -35.52 -0.03
C GLY A 74 2.47 -34.75 1.26
N SER A 75 2.13 -33.49 1.09
CA SER A 75 1.26 -32.67 1.93
C SER A 75 0.41 -31.83 0.98
N ALA A 76 -0.86 -31.63 1.35
CA ALA A 76 -1.94 -31.05 0.53
C ALA A 76 -1.47 -30.07 -0.56
N ALA A 77 -1.83 -30.38 -1.80
CA ALA A 77 -1.52 -29.57 -2.97
C ALA A 77 -2.04 -28.14 -2.78
N SER A 78 -1.17 -27.24 -2.35
CA SER A 78 -1.21 -25.86 -2.82
C SER A 78 -0.96 -25.96 -4.32
N HIS A 79 -2.03 -25.97 -5.12
CA HIS A 79 -1.88 -25.78 -6.55
C HIS A 79 -1.09 -24.47 -6.73
N PRO A 80 0.09 -24.50 -7.39
CA PRO A 80 0.79 -23.27 -7.68
C PRO A 80 -0.15 -22.44 -8.53
N MET A 81 -0.55 -21.25 -8.03
CA MET A 81 -1.37 -20.33 -8.81
C MET A 81 -0.64 -20.11 -10.15
N PRO A 82 -1.31 -20.25 -11.30
CA PRO A 82 -0.70 -19.97 -12.58
C PRO A 82 -0.44 -18.46 -12.68
N VAL A 83 0.78 -18.11 -12.31
CA VAL A 83 1.33 -16.77 -12.45
C VAL A 83 2.18 -16.76 -13.71
N HIS A 84 1.77 -15.95 -14.67
CA HIS A 84 2.56 -15.71 -15.88
C HIS A 84 3.40 -14.47 -15.63
N LEU A 85 4.71 -14.67 -15.52
CA LEU A 85 5.67 -13.60 -15.30
C LEU A 85 6.39 -13.27 -16.61
N GLN A 86 6.50 -11.99 -16.93
CA GLN A 86 7.24 -11.50 -18.09
C GLN A 86 8.18 -10.38 -17.67
N TYR A 87 9.38 -10.38 -18.24
CA TYR A 87 10.34 -9.29 -18.14
C TYR A 87 10.41 -8.59 -19.50
N PRO A 88 9.69 -7.47 -19.69
CA PRO A 88 9.73 -6.72 -20.95
C PRO A 88 11.12 -6.17 -21.25
N ASP A 89 11.32 -5.73 -22.50
CA ASP A 89 12.55 -5.06 -22.89
C ASP A 89 12.59 -3.66 -22.27
N LEU A 90 13.65 -3.34 -21.52
CA LEU A 90 13.85 -2.02 -20.93
C LEU A 90 14.08 -0.92 -21.97
N ALA A 91 14.47 -1.27 -23.20
CA ALA A 91 14.55 -0.30 -24.29
C ALA A 91 13.16 0.21 -24.70
N GLU A 92 12.09 -0.52 -24.36
CA GLU A 92 10.73 -0.05 -24.56
C GLU A 92 10.47 1.20 -23.72
N THR A 93 9.80 2.16 -24.35
CA THR A 93 9.43 3.43 -23.70
C THR A 93 7.93 3.60 -23.81
N ILE A 94 7.30 3.82 -22.67
CA ILE A 94 5.87 4.03 -22.51
C ILE A 94 5.66 5.47 -22.05
N THR A 95 4.69 6.17 -22.64
CA THR A 95 4.37 7.56 -22.31
C THR A 95 2.86 7.77 -22.33
N GLY A 96 2.37 8.67 -21.48
CA GLY A 96 0.97 9.09 -21.49
C GLY A 96 0.04 8.13 -20.74
N HIS A 97 -0.03 6.86 -21.13
CA HIS A 97 -0.93 5.89 -20.50
C HIS A 97 -0.42 4.45 -20.56
N ILE A 98 -1.04 3.59 -19.76
CA ILE A 98 -0.98 2.12 -19.87
C ILE A 98 -2.39 1.54 -19.94
N THR A 99 -2.49 0.34 -20.51
CA THR A 99 -3.71 -0.46 -20.46
C THR A 99 -3.47 -1.68 -19.59
N LEU A 100 -4.31 -1.89 -18.57
CA LEU A 100 -4.19 -2.96 -17.59
C LEU A 100 -5.58 -3.49 -17.22
N GLY A 101 -5.83 -4.79 -17.41
CA GLY A 101 -7.15 -5.37 -17.10
C GLY A 101 -8.33 -4.72 -17.84
N ASN A 102 -8.12 -4.32 -19.10
CA ASN A 102 -9.06 -3.54 -19.92
C ASN A 102 -9.33 -2.09 -19.45
N HIS A 103 -8.58 -1.60 -18.45
CA HIS A 103 -8.65 -0.21 -18.02
C HIS A 103 -7.49 0.60 -18.58
N THR A 104 -7.74 1.88 -18.85
CA THR A 104 -6.69 2.84 -19.19
C THR A 104 -6.28 3.61 -17.95
N LEU A 105 -4.98 3.70 -17.67
CA LEU A 105 -4.44 4.46 -16.55
C LEU A 105 -3.45 5.49 -17.08
N LEU A 106 -3.72 6.78 -16.82
CA LEU A 106 -2.79 7.84 -17.21
C LEU A 106 -1.52 7.85 -16.35
N LEU A 107 -0.39 7.92 -17.04
CA LEU A 107 0.92 8.05 -16.44
C LEU A 107 1.28 9.52 -16.24
N PRO A 108 1.98 9.85 -15.14
CA PRO A 108 2.69 11.12 -15.03
C PRO A 108 3.68 11.30 -16.21
N HIS A 109 4.00 12.55 -16.53
CA HIS A 109 4.92 12.89 -17.61
C HIS A 109 6.28 12.20 -17.45
N GLY A 110 6.88 11.87 -18.58
CA GLY A 110 8.20 11.25 -18.66
C GLY A 110 8.19 9.97 -19.50
N ALA A 111 9.40 9.50 -19.79
CA ALA A 111 9.65 8.21 -20.41
C ALA A 111 9.66 7.12 -19.34
N TRP A 112 8.73 6.17 -19.44
CA TRP A 112 8.62 5.04 -18.54
C TRP A 112 9.11 3.77 -19.22
N HIS A 113 9.86 2.95 -18.49
CA HIS A 113 10.42 1.69 -18.98
C HIS A 113 9.84 0.52 -18.19
N PRO A 114 9.28 -0.50 -18.86
CA PRO A 114 8.70 -1.65 -18.18
C PRO A 114 9.77 -2.56 -17.59
N VAL A 115 9.57 -2.96 -16.34
CA VAL A 115 10.50 -3.80 -15.57
C VAL A 115 9.98 -5.21 -15.40
N LEU A 116 8.69 -5.31 -15.10
CA LEU A 116 8.02 -6.56 -14.77
C LEU A 116 6.55 -6.43 -15.17
N ALA A 117 6.04 -7.43 -15.89
CA ALA A 117 4.63 -7.63 -16.09
C ALA A 117 4.25 -9.00 -15.51
N ALA A 118 3.08 -9.10 -14.89
CA ALA A 118 2.57 -10.36 -14.43
C ALA A 118 1.06 -10.47 -14.61
N GLN A 119 0.58 -11.68 -14.87
CA GLN A 119 -0.84 -12.00 -14.92
C GLN A 119 -1.12 -13.20 -14.03
N ILE A 120 -2.07 -13.05 -13.12
CA ILE A 120 -2.66 -14.15 -12.37
C ILE A 120 -3.91 -14.55 -13.16
N THR A 121 -4.03 -15.81 -13.59
CA THR A 121 -5.13 -16.23 -14.48
C THR A 121 -6.24 -17.01 -13.77
N ASP A 122 -6.02 -17.48 -12.53
CA ASP A 122 -6.97 -18.33 -11.80
C ASP A 122 -7.58 -17.60 -10.59
N ASN A 123 -8.89 -17.80 -10.38
CA ASN A 123 -9.73 -17.33 -9.26
C ASN A 123 -9.81 -15.82 -9.03
N SER A 124 -8.77 -15.06 -9.38
CA SER A 124 -8.63 -13.62 -9.19
C SER A 124 -7.79 -13.05 -10.34
N PRO A 125 -8.38 -12.87 -11.54
CA PRO A 125 -7.63 -12.42 -12.71
C PRO A 125 -7.11 -10.99 -12.49
N TYR A 126 -5.82 -10.88 -12.18
CA TYR A 126 -5.12 -9.63 -11.92
C TYR A 126 -4.00 -9.46 -12.94
N SER A 127 -3.96 -8.29 -13.54
CA SER A 127 -2.84 -7.82 -14.32
C SER A 127 -1.97 -6.90 -13.46
N PHE A 128 -0.66 -7.06 -13.54
CA PHE A 128 0.35 -6.29 -12.82
C PHE A 128 1.36 -5.71 -13.81
N LEU A 129 1.76 -4.46 -13.61
CA LEU A 129 2.82 -3.82 -14.37
C LEU A 129 3.67 -2.92 -13.47
N ALA A 130 4.97 -3.16 -13.46
CA ALA A 130 5.96 -2.27 -12.84
C ALA A 130 6.73 -1.52 -13.91
N LEU A 131 6.79 -0.19 -13.77
CA LEU A 131 7.49 0.75 -14.63
C LEU A 131 8.53 1.51 -13.81
N ILE A 132 9.62 1.91 -14.46
CA ILE A 132 10.55 2.90 -13.92
C ILE A 132 10.65 4.13 -14.81
N ARG A 133 10.90 5.27 -14.18
CA ARG A 133 11.37 6.47 -14.85
C ARG A 133 12.80 6.72 -14.39
N THR A 134 13.67 7.03 -15.34
CA THR A 134 15.08 7.34 -15.05
C THR A 134 15.47 8.69 -15.63
N GLU A 135 16.38 9.37 -14.97
CA GLU A 135 16.99 10.60 -15.44
C GLU A 135 18.49 10.54 -15.14
N LEU A 136 19.33 10.77 -16.17
CA LEU A 136 20.79 10.74 -16.05
C LEU A 136 21.33 9.48 -15.33
N GLY A 137 20.68 8.33 -15.55
CA GLY A 137 21.06 7.03 -14.98
C GLY A 137 20.55 6.76 -13.56
N ALA A 138 19.82 7.68 -12.93
CA ALA A 138 19.19 7.46 -11.63
C ALA A 138 17.69 7.21 -11.74
N VAL A 139 17.14 6.38 -10.85
CA VAL A 139 15.69 6.14 -10.77
C VAL A 139 15.01 7.37 -10.14
N THR A 140 14.13 8.02 -10.91
CA THR A 140 13.34 9.19 -10.49
C THR A 140 11.86 8.88 -10.28
N GLY A 141 11.46 7.64 -10.55
CA GLY A 141 10.12 7.15 -10.28
C GLY A 141 10.03 5.64 -10.44
N ILE A 142 9.25 4.99 -9.58
CA ILE A 142 8.83 3.60 -9.75
C ILE A 142 7.32 3.58 -9.66
N LEU A 143 6.64 3.13 -10.71
CA LEU A 143 5.19 3.02 -10.73
C LEU A 143 4.80 1.55 -10.79
N ILE A 144 3.95 1.13 -9.88
CA ILE A 144 3.43 -0.22 -9.79
C ILE A 144 1.93 -0.11 -9.95
N ALA A 145 1.39 -0.67 -11.04
CA ALA A 145 -0.04 -0.67 -11.32
C ALA A 145 -0.57 -2.10 -11.24
N GLN A 146 -1.76 -2.26 -10.68
CA GLN A 146 -2.52 -3.50 -10.68
C GLN A 146 -3.96 -3.21 -11.05
N ALA A 147 -4.56 -4.10 -11.83
CA ALA A 147 -5.98 -4.01 -12.15
C ALA A 147 -6.56 -5.41 -12.35
N THR A 148 -7.80 -5.60 -11.93
CA THR A 148 -8.54 -6.82 -12.21
C THR A 148 -9.00 -6.84 -13.66
N GLU A 149 -8.85 -7.96 -14.36
CA GLU A 149 -9.38 -8.10 -15.74
C GLU A 149 -10.88 -8.40 -15.74
N GLN A 150 -11.36 -9.00 -14.66
CA GLN A 150 -12.77 -9.30 -14.39
C GLN A 150 -13.03 -9.06 -12.89
N PRO A 151 -14.25 -8.68 -12.48
CA PRO A 151 -14.57 -8.49 -11.07
C PRO A 151 -14.19 -9.72 -10.26
N ILE A 152 -13.69 -9.55 -9.04
CA ILE A 152 -13.26 -10.64 -8.13
C ILE A 152 -14.07 -10.61 -6.83
N PRO A 153 -14.10 -11.68 -6.01
CA PRO A 153 -14.88 -11.66 -4.77
C PRO A 153 -14.49 -10.52 -3.81
N LEU A 154 -15.48 -9.80 -3.28
CA LEU A 154 -15.29 -8.58 -2.49
C LEU A 154 -14.43 -8.80 -1.24
N GLU A 155 -14.48 -9.98 -0.62
CA GLU A 155 -13.68 -10.33 0.54
C GLU A 155 -12.16 -10.32 0.27
N GLN A 156 -11.75 -10.45 -1.01
CA GLN A 156 -10.34 -10.45 -1.39
C GLN A 156 -9.75 -9.03 -1.51
N VAL A 157 -10.60 -8.01 -1.56
CA VAL A 157 -10.19 -6.62 -1.81
C VAL A 157 -10.28 -5.73 -0.58
N MET A 158 -10.90 -6.22 0.50
CA MET A 158 -11.09 -5.43 1.73
C MET A 158 -9.77 -4.99 2.38
N ALA A 159 -8.70 -5.77 2.24
CA ALA A 159 -7.39 -5.40 2.79
C ALA A 159 -6.71 -4.26 2.01
N GLU A 160 -7.13 -4.00 0.76
CA GLU A 160 -6.51 -2.96 -0.08
C GLU A 160 -6.86 -1.54 0.40
N THR A 161 -7.94 -1.36 1.17
CA THR A 161 -8.41 -0.05 1.65
C THR A 161 -7.77 0.37 2.97
N ASP A 162 -7.11 -0.55 3.69
CA ASP A 162 -6.41 -0.24 4.94
C ASP A 162 -5.38 0.88 4.76
N VAL A 163 -4.78 0.97 3.57
CA VAL A 163 -3.82 2.01 3.21
C VAL A 163 -4.42 3.41 3.30
N CYS A 164 -5.73 3.56 3.10
CA CYS A 164 -6.43 4.83 3.10
C CYS A 164 -6.80 5.32 4.50
N HIS A 165 -6.64 4.47 5.52
CA HIS A 165 -6.98 4.76 6.91
C HIS A 165 -5.76 4.77 7.84
N ASP A 166 -4.54 4.72 7.30
CA ASP A 166 -3.32 4.73 8.11
C ASP A 166 -2.97 6.15 8.58
N ASP A 167 -2.94 6.34 9.90
CA ASP A 167 -2.57 7.61 10.56
C ASP A 167 -1.13 8.03 10.33
N ARG A 168 -0.26 7.11 9.89
CA ARG A 168 1.14 7.41 9.54
C ARG A 168 1.26 8.16 8.22
N ASN A 169 0.21 8.15 7.38
CA ASN A 169 0.21 8.85 6.11
C ASN A 169 0.28 10.36 6.30
N TYR A 170 1.01 11.05 5.43
CA TYR A 170 1.01 12.50 5.38
C TYR A 170 -0.33 13.07 4.91
N LEU A 171 -1.02 12.33 4.03
CA LEU A 171 -2.32 12.65 3.46
C LEU A 171 -3.11 11.35 3.24
N ASN A 172 -4.39 11.37 3.59
CA ASN A 172 -5.42 10.44 3.14
C ASN A 172 -6.48 11.30 2.43
N ASN A 173 -6.86 10.94 1.21
CA ASN A 173 -7.85 11.65 0.43
C ASN A 173 -8.84 10.64 -0.15
N THR A 174 -10.12 10.78 0.17
CA THR A 174 -11.20 9.92 -0.34
C THR A 174 -12.11 10.78 -1.20
N LEU A 175 -12.42 10.32 -2.41
CA LEU A 175 -13.39 10.99 -3.27
C LEU A 175 -14.81 10.56 -2.88
N THR A 176 -15.75 11.50 -2.93
CA THR A 176 -17.16 11.17 -2.75
C THR A 176 -17.70 10.63 -4.06
N THR A 177 -17.95 9.34 -4.10
CA THR A 177 -18.39 8.59 -5.28
C THR A 177 -19.81 8.04 -5.08
N ALA A 178 -20.34 7.33 -6.08
CA ALA A 178 -21.64 6.67 -5.99
C ALA A 178 -21.67 5.62 -4.86
N GLN A 179 -22.88 5.24 -4.43
CA GLN A 179 -23.04 4.13 -3.49
C GLN A 179 -22.49 2.86 -4.15
N ALA A 180 -21.46 2.25 -3.56
CA ALA A 180 -20.70 1.06 -4.00
C ALA A 180 -19.34 1.31 -4.69
N VAL A 181 -18.86 2.55 -4.77
CA VAL A 181 -17.48 2.83 -5.21
C VAL A 181 -16.69 3.36 -4.02
N GLU A 182 -15.49 2.84 -3.81
CA GLU A 182 -14.49 3.40 -2.90
C GLU A 182 -13.29 3.86 -3.72
N ASP A 183 -13.04 5.18 -3.73
CA ASP A 183 -11.87 5.77 -4.38
C ASP A 183 -11.07 6.58 -3.37
N CYS A 184 -9.85 6.14 -3.10
CA CYS A 184 -8.99 6.76 -2.12
C CYS A 184 -7.53 6.80 -2.55
N ALA A 185 -6.83 7.83 -2.06
CA ALA A 185 -5.42 8.03 -2.27
C ALA A 185 -4.70 8.36 -0.97
N ALA A 186 -3.48 7.87 -0.83
CA ALA A 186 -2.65 8.05 0.34
C ALA A 186 -1.25 8.52 -0.03
N LEU A 187 -0.65 9.33 0.83
CA LEU A 187 0.73 9.77 0.69
C LEU A 187 1.52 9.36 1.93
N ARG A 188 2.58 8.57 1.76
CA ARG A 188 3.37 8.08 2.90
C ARG A 188 4.86 7.99 2.63
N LEU A 189 5.63 7.83 3.71
CA LEU A 189 7.03 7.47 3.62
C LEU A 189 7.18 5.95 3.42
N ILE A 190 8.10 5.55 2.56
CA ILE A 190 8.58 4.17 2.52
C ILE A 190 10.10 4.14 2.43
N THR A 191 10.69 3.14 3.08
CA THR A 191 12.10 2.79 2.95
C THR A 191 12.19 1.38 2.39
N LEU A 192 12.93 1.19 1.29
CA LEU A 192 13.00 -0.12 0.63
C LEU A 192 13.77 -1.17 1.44
N HIS A 193 14.57 -0.73 2.42
CA HIS A 193 15.35 -1.59 3.31
C HIS A 193 14.85 -1.55 4.76
N GLY A 194 13.59 -1.18 4.97
CA GLY A 194 12.95 -1.16 6.28
C GLY A 194 12.52 -2.55 6.78
N PRO A 195 12.08 -2.66 8.06
CA PRO A 195 11.65 -3.92 8.67
C PRO A 195 10.34 -4.49 8.09
N THR A 196 9.64 -3.73 7.25
CA THR A 196 8.40 -4.16 6.56
C THR A 196 8.63 -4.01 5.05
N PRO A 197 9.16 -5.04 4.36
CA PRO A 197 9.18 -5.07 2.90
C PRO A 197 7.74 -4.98 2.35
N SER A 198 7.58 -4.69 1.05
CA SER A 198 6.26 -4.73 0.43
C SER A 198 5.67 -6.14 0.59
N ASP A 199 4.42 -6.23 1.02
CA ASP A 199 3.70 -7.51 1.13
C ASP A 199 3.40 -8.12 -0.26
N SER A 200 3.59 -7.35 -1.34
CA SER A 200 3.44 -7.83 -2.72
C SER A 200 4.71 -8.55 -3.22
N PRO A 201 4.64 -9.84 -3.56
CA PRO A 201 5.77 -10.56 -4.14
C PRO A 201 6.22 -9.96 -5.48
N PHE A 202 5.31 -9.38 -6.26
CA PHE A 202 5.64 -8.75 -7.54
C PHE A 202 6.40 -7.44 -7.37
N THR A 203 6.06 -6.64 -6.35
CA THR A 203 6.84 -5.45 -6.01
C THR A 203 8.26 -5.83 -5.64
N ASN A 204 8.44 -6.84 -4.79
CA ASN A 204 9.76 -7.31 -4.39
C ASN A 204 10.57 -7.84 -5.59
N GLU A 205 9.94 -8.58 -6.50
CA GLU A 205 10.57 -9.07 -7.73
C GLU A 205 10.96 -7.92 -8.68
N ALA A 206 10.11 -6.91 -8.85
CA ALA A 206 10.43 -5.74 -9.67
C ALA A 206 11.65 -4.98 -9.10
N ILE A 207 11.70 -4.77 -7.79
CA ILE A 207 12.85 -4.15 -7.12
C ILE A 207 14.11 -5.02 -7.23
N ALA A 208 14.00 -6.34 -7.07
CA ALA A 208 15.11 -7.27 -7.25
C ALA A 208 15.67 -7.21 -8.68
N ARG A 209 14.78 -7.17 -9.68
CA ARG A 209 15.14 -7.03 -11.09
C ARG A 209 15.91 -5.74 -11.35
N LEU A 210 15.45 -4.61 -10.80
CA LEU A 210 16.15 -3.32 -10.92
C LEU A 210 17.57 -3.35 -10.36
N ASN A 211 17.75 -3.99 -9.20
CA ASN A 211 19.08 -4.16 -8.60
C ASN A 211 20.01 -5.02 -9.48
N VAL A 212 19.50 -6.13 -10.04
CA VAL A 212 20.28 -6.99 -10.96
C VAL A 212 20.70 -6.23 -12.22
N MET A 213 19.86 -5.31 -12.71
CA MET A 213 20.15 -4.49 -13.88
C MET A 213 21.09 -3.31 -13.58
N GLY A 214 21.47 -3.11 -12.32
CA GLY A 214 22.44 -2.10 -11.92
C GLY A 214 21.87 -0.68 -11.82
N PHE A 215 20.54 -0.52 -11.81
CA PHE A 215 19.95 0.80 -11.56
C PHE A 215 20.15 1.20 -10.09
N PRO A 216 20.69 2.40 -9.82
CA PRO A 216 20.80 2.90 -8.46
C PRO A 216 19.40 3.27 -7.94
N ILE A 217 18.90 2.49 -6.99
CA ILE A 217 17.59 2.71 -6.36
C ILE A 217 17.79 3.56 -5.10
N PRO A 218 17.11 4.72 -4.98
CA PRO A 218 17.13 5.50 -3.75
C PRO A 218 16.68 4.68 -2.52
N PRO A 219 17.24 4.92 -1.33
CA PRO A 219 16.88 4.15 -0.13
C PRO A 219 15.53 4.57 0.47
N LEU A 220 14.96 5.69 0.01
CA LEU A 220 13.79 6.34 0.59
C LEU A 220 12.92 6.94 -0.53
N PHE A 221 11.61 6.72 -0.43
CA PHE A 221 10.62 7.30 -1.32
C PHE A 221 9.47 7.91 -0.53
N VAL A 222 8.85 8.93 -1.10
CA VAL A 222 7.49 9.32 -0.76
C VAL A 222 6.57 8.61 -1.75
N THR A 223 5.74 7.71 -1.27
CA THR A 223 4.82 6.94 -2.11
C THR A 223 3.48 7.64 -2.17
N ALA A 224 3.01 7.88 -3.39
CA ALA A 224 1.63 8.21 -3.71
C ALA A 224 0.90 6.93 -4.08
N GLN A 225 -0.15 6.60 -3.34
CA GLN A 225 -0.93 5.39 -3.52
C GLN A 225 -2.34 5.78 -3.94
N TRP A 226 -2.93 5.02 -4.83
CA TRP A 226 -4.32 5.13 -5.25
C TRP A 226 -4.96 3.74 -5.23
N ARG A 227 -6.20 3.69 -4.76
CA ARG A 227 -7.04 2.49 -4.70
C ARG A 227 -8.42 2.89 -5.18
N HIS A 228 -8.92 2.12 -6.14
CA HIS A 228 -10.26 2.23 -6.68
C HIS A 228 -10.90 0.86 -6.62
N ILE A 229 -12.03 0.77 -5.93
CA ILE A 229 -12.79 -0.46 -5.74
C ILE A 229 -14.24 -0.16 -6.08
N GLU A 230 -14.74 -0.77 -7.14
CA GLU A 230 -16.15 -0.69 -7.53
C GLU A 230 -16.81 -2.04 -7.25
N ALA A 231 -17.69 -2.08 -6.24
CA ALA A 231 -18.44 -3.28 -5.91
C ALA A 231 -19.60 -3.49 -6.89
N THR A 232 -19.73 -4.72 -7.38
CA THR A 232 -20.81 -5.14 -8.25
C THR A 232 -21.96 -5.77 -7.45
N ASN A 233 -23.17 -5.79 -8.02
CA ASN A 233 -24.37 -6.27 -7.32
C ASN A 233 -24.34 -7.76 -6.92
N ASP A 234 -23.41 -8.55 -7.48
CA ASP A 234 -23.22 -9.98 -7.22
C ASP A 234 -22.17 -10.27 -6.13
N GLY A 235 -21.74 -9.26 -5.37
CA GLY A 235 -20.77 -9.43 -4.28
C GLY A 235 -19.32 -9.59 -4.76
N ARG A 236 -19.04 -9.12 -5.98
CA ARG A 236 -17.70 -9.01 -6.55
C ARG A 236 -17.27 -7.54 -6.58
N ALA A 237 -16.04 -7.28 -6.98
CA ALA A 237 -15.50 -5.94 -7.14
C ALA A 237 -14.50 -5.87 -8.28
N GLN A 238 -14.55 -4.78 -9.03
CA GLN A 238 -13.51 -4.36 -9.95
C GLN A 238 -12.51 -3.50 -9.18
N VAL A 239 -11.21 -3.74 -9.38
CA VAL A 239 -10.15 -3.08 -8.61
C VAL A 239 -9.10 -2.51 -9.53
N GLY A 240 -8.71 -1.27 -9.25
CA GLY A 240 -7.52 -0.60 -9.76
C GLY A 240 -6.65 -0.11 -8.61
N THR A 241 -5.36 -0.41 -8.64
CA THR A 241 -4.40 0.11 -7.66
C THR A 241 -3.17 0.66 -8.34
N ILE A 242 -2.64 1.76 -7.81
CA ILE A 242 -1.34 2.29 -8.19
C ILE A 242 -0.53 2.61 -6.93
N ASP A 243 0.72 2.19 -6.91
CA ASP A 243 1.74 2.69 -6.00
C ASP A 243 2.83 3.38 -6.82
N PHE A 244 2.93 4.71 -6.69
CA PHE A 244 3.97 5.52 -7.32
C PHE A 244 4.97 5.99 -6.28
N LEU A 245 6.16 5.41 -6.32
CA LEU A 245 7.28 5.73 -5.45
C LEU A 245 8.11 6.86 -6.06
N ILE A 246 8.12 8.01 -5.39
CA ILE A 246 8.82 9.21 -5.86
C ILE A 246 9.96 9.52 -4.87
N PRO A 247 11.23 9.42 -5.30
CA PRO A 247 12.35 9.69 -4.41
C PRO A 247 12.58 11.21 -4.33
N PRO A 248 12.71 11.79 -3.13
CA PRO A 248 12.93 13.22 -2.99
C PRO A 248 14.41 13.56 -3.25
N LEU A 249 14.80 13.60 -4.52
CA LEU A 249 16.18 13.82 -4.95
C LEU A 249 16.39 15.27 -5.41
N ASN A 250 17.63 15.72 -5.29
CA ASN A 250 18.11 16.87 -6.05
C ASN A 250 18.31 16.43 -7.52
N PRO A 251 17.68 17.08 -8.51
CA PRO A 251 17.78 16.69 -9.92
C PRO A 251 19.21 16.72 -10.50
N GLN A 252 20.12 17.51 -9.92
CA GLN A 252 21.48 17.69 -10.42
C GLN A 252 22.46 16.71 -9.78
N THR A 253 22.29 16.42 -8.49
CA THR A 253 23.24 15.59 -7.72
C THR A 253 22.72 14.18 -7.46
N HIS A 254 21.42 13.93 -7.68
CA HIS A 254 20.71 12.70 -7.33
C HIS A 254 20.84 12.28 -5.86
N GLN A 255 21.21 13.22 -4.99
CA GLN A 255 21.24 13.01 -3.55
C GLN A 255 19.86 13.32 -2.96
N LEU A 256 19.52 12.64 -1.86
CA LEU A 256 18.31 12.97 -1.10
C LEU A 256 18.33 14.45 -0.68
N LEU A 257 17.19 15.12 -0.83
CA LEU A 257 17.02 16.53 -0.45
C LEU A 257 17.20 16.78 1.06
N ALA A 258 17.00 15.75 1.89
CA ALA A 258 17.17 15.77 3.34
C ALA A 258 17.50 14.37 3.88
N PRO A 259 18.14 14.23 5.05
CA PRO A 259 18.47 12.93 5.63
C PRO A 259 17.20 12.15 6.02
N PRO A 260 17.23 10.80 6.10
CA PRO A 260 16.04 9.97 6.35
C PRO A 260 15.15 10.39 7.54
N PRO A 261 15.68 10.76 8.73
CA PRO A 261 14.84 11.19 9.86
C PRO A 261 14.01 12.45 9.57
N ALA A 262 14.46 13.31 8.67
CA ALA A 262 13.78 14.55 8.30
C ALA A 262 12.48 14.33 7.50
N TRP A 263 12.23 13.10 7.07
CA TRP A 263 11.02 12.72 6.35
C TRP A 263 9.92 12.21 7.28
N LEU A 264 10.19 11.89 8.54
CA LEU A 264 9.13 11.42 9.46
C LEU A 264 8.03 12.47 9.60
N LYS A 265 6.75 12.05 9.63
CA LYS A 265 5.57 12.93 9.68
C LYS A 265 5.68 13.97 10.80
N ASP A 266 6.09 13.55 11.99
CA ASP A 266 6.24 14.43 13.17
C ASP A 266 7.47 15.34 13.10
N ALA A 267 8.46 14.98 12.27
CA ALA A 267 9.68 15.77 12.07
C ALA A 267 9.51 16.85 11.00
N LEU A 268 8.54 16.72 10.09
CA LEU A 268 8.34 17.65 8.97
C LEU A 268 8.33 19.14 9.38
N PRO A 269 7.66 19.58 10.47
CA PRO A 269 7.66 20.99 10.86
C PRO A 269 9.06 21.59 11.12
N SER A 270 10.02 20.75 11.51
CA SER A 270 11.41 21.17 11.78
C SER A 270 12.32 21.09 10.55
N HIS A 271 11.84 20.56 9.43
CA HIS A 271 12.62 20.31 8.22
C HIS A 271 11.94 20.94 7.00
N PRO A 272 12.23 22.22 6.68
CA PRO A 272 11.49 22.98 5.67
C PRO A 272 11.60 22.38 4.26
N VAL A 273 12.73 21.77 3.91
CA VAL A 273 12.93 21.13 2.60
C VAL A 273 12.00 19.93 2.43
N SER A 274 11.96 19.03 3.42
CA SER A 274 11.04 17.88 3.44
C SER A 274 9.57 18.33 3.46
N ALA A 275 9.25 19.31 4.31
CA ALA A 275 7.90 19.87 4.41
C ALA A 275 7.43 20.47 3.08
N HIS A 276 8.30 21.20 2.38
CA HIS A 276 7.97 21.77 1.08
C HIS A 276 7.73 20.69 0.03
N PHE A 277 8.59 19.66 -0.03
CA PHE A 277 8.39 18.54 -0.95
C PHE A 277 7.07 17.83 -0.71
N VAL A 278 6.78 17.46 0.55
CA VAL A 278 5.53 16.81 0.94
C VAL A 278 4.33 17.72 0.67
N ALA A 279 4.43 19.04 0.86
CA ALA A 279 3.35 19.97 0.53
C ALA A 279 3.04 19.99 -0.98
N ARG A 280 4.05 19.92 -1.85
CA ARG A 280 3.83 19.79 -3.31
C ARG A 280 3.15 18.48 -3.66
N MET A 281 3.59 17.37 -3.06
CA MET A 281 2.95 16.06 -3.21
C MET A 281 1.47 16.09 -2.77
N LYS A 282 1.16 16.70 -1.63
CA LYS A 282 -0.21 16.86 -1.11
C LYS A 282 -1.12 17.65 -2.04
N LYS A 283 -0.57 18.63 -2.76
CA LYS A 283 -1.32 19.40 -3.75
C LYS A 283 -1.52 18.63 -5.06
N TRP A 284 -0.51 17.87 -5.47
CA TRP A 284 -0.51 17.12 -6.72
C TRP A 284 -1.40 15.86 -6.67
N LEU A 285 -1.29 15.04 -5.62
CA LEU A 285 -1.94 13.73 -5.55
C LEU A 285 -3.46 13.78 -5.75
N PRO A 286 -4.25 14.68 -5.11
CA PRO A 286 -5.69 14.74 -5.36
C PRO A 286 -6.06 15.07 -6.81
N GLN A 287 -5.22 15.84 -7.51
CA GLN A 287 -5.45 16.16 -8.92
C GLN A 287 -5.20 14.95 -9.81
N TRP A 288 -4.12 14.21 -9.52
CA TRP A 288 -3.80 12.98 -10.25
C TRP A 288 -4.80 11.87 -9.94
N GLN A 289 -5.28 11.75 -8.70
CA GLN A 289 -6.34 10.81 -8.32
C GLN A 289 -7.60 10.98 -9.17
N ASN A 290 -8.09 12.22 -9.33
CA ASN A 290 -9.26 12.48 -10.19
C ASN A 290 -9.03 12.01 -11.63
N ILE A 291 -7.81 12.17 -12.15
CA ILE A 291 -7.44 11.71 -13.49
C ILE A 291 -7.44 10.19 -13.54
N LEU A 292 -6.82 9.53 -12.56
CA LEU A 292 -6.77 8.07 -12.49
C LEU A 292 -8.16 7.47 -12.46
N GLN A 293 -9.04 7.99 -11.59
CA GLN A 293 -10.44 7.59 -11.52
C GLN A 293 -11.13 7.76 -12.89
N ALA A 294 -11.09 8.96 -13.46
CA ALA A 294 -11.74 9.23 -14.74
C ALA A 294 -11.18 8.36 -15.88
N SER A 295 -9.87 8.08 -15.89
CA SER A 295 -9.25 7.20 -16.89
C SER A 295 -9.64 5.73 -16.71
N PHE A 296 -9.75 5.27 -15.45
CA PHE A 296 -10.11 3.90 -15.13
C PHE A 296 -11.57 3.58 -15.50
N GLU A 297 -12.44 4.58 -15.33
CA GLU A 297 -13.87 4.51 -15.69
C GLU A 297 -14.14 4.83 -17.19
N ASP A 298 -13.10 5.01 -18.01
CA ASP A 298 -13.20 5.43 -19.42
C ASP A 298 -14.00 6.74 -19.63
N GLN A 299 -13.98 7.64 -18.65
CA GLN A 299 -14.69 8.93 -18.63
C GLN A 299 -13.78 10.14 -18.80
N LEU A 300 -12.51 9.92 -19.17
CA LEU A 300 -11.54 10.99 -19.25
C LEU A 300 -11.83 11.96 -20.40
N ASP A 301 -11.98 13.24 -20.09
CA ASP A 301 -11.96 14.33 -21.07
C ASP A 301 -10.55 14.93 -21.13
N ASP A 302 -9.78 14.54 -22.15
CA ASP A 302 -8.41 14.99 -22.38
C ASP A 302 -8.28 16.53 -22.47
N THR A 303 -9.35 17.24 -22.84
CA THR A 303 -9.33 18.69 -22.98
C THR A 303 -9.43 19.44 -21.65
N ALA A 304 -9.83 18.75 -20.57
CA ALA A 304 -10.06 19.32 -19.25
C ALA A 304 -8.93 19.01 -18.24
N LEU A 305 -7.84 18.36 -18.67
CA LEU A 305 -6.75 17.95 -17.80
C LEU A 305 -6.04 19.17 -17.15
N PRO A 306 -5.99 19.28 -15.82
CA PRO A 306 -5.24 20.34 -15.16
C PRO A 306 -3.75 20.21 -15.51
N ALA A 307 -3.14 21.28 -16.02
CA ALA A 307 -1.75 21.27 -16.51
C ALA A 307 -0.69 20.78 -15.50
N GLY A 308 -1.01 20.83 -14.19
CA GLY A 308 -0.14 20.36 -13.12
C GLY A 308 -0.37 18.91 -12.66
N ALA A 309 -1.44 18.25 -13.10
CA ALA A 309 -1.85 16.97 -12.54
C ALA A 309 -1.02 15.79 -13.07
N LEU A 310 -0.46 15.89 -14.28
CA LEU A 310 0.47 14.90 -14.82
C LEU A 310 1.94 15.21 -14.51
N ARG A 311 2.24 16.35 -13.90
CA ARG A 311 3.61 16.73 -13.51
C ARG A 311 3.80 16.49 -12.02
N ASP A 312 4.31 15.31 -11.69
CA ASP A 312 4.64 15.01 -10.29
C ASP A 312 5.78 15.91 -9.78
N PRO A 313 5.96 16.05 -8.44
CA PRO A 313 6.95 16.95 -7.87
C PRO A 313 8.43 16.64 -8.18
N MET A 314 8.74 15.50 -8.80
CA MET A 314 10.07 15.16 -9.31
C MET A 314 10.22 15.33 -10.81
N ALA A 315 9.12 15.37 -11.58
CA ALA A 315 9.18 15.76 -12.99
C ALA A 315 9.66 17.23 -13.04
N GLY A 316 10.89 17.44 -13.51
CA GLY A 316 11.47 18.78 -13.66
C GLY A 316 10.54 19.69 -14.47
N ASN A 317 10.63 21.00 -14.25
CA ASN A 317 10.15 21.93 -15.25
C ASN A 317 11.04 21.75 -16.48
N GLU A 318 10.62 20.89 -17.41
CA GLU A 318 11.13 20.94 -18.78
C GLU A 318 10.85 22.36 -19.28
N HIS A 319 11.92 23.16 -19.30
CA HIS A 319 11.95 24.52 -19.81
C HIS A 319 12.41 24.50 -21.27
#